data_AF-A0A368GJK7-F1
#
_entry.id   AF-A0A368GJK7-F1
#
_cell.length_a   1.000
_cell.length_b   1.000
_cell.length_c   1.000
_cell.angle_alpha   90.00
_cell.angle_beta   90.00
_cell.angle_gamma   90.00
#
_symmetry.space_group_name_H-M   'P 1'
#
loop_
_entity.id
_entity.type
_entity.pdbx_description
1 polymer ?
#
loop_
_entity_poly.entity_id
_entity_poly.type
_entity_poly.pdbx_seq_one_letter_code
_entity_poly.pdbx_strand_id
1 'polypeptide(L)'
;MEAKRIKLDPDDENSRDSLSQASVSSAESVPSSTEVTLDQLRSSDPKIIEKALLRLKASLKNKTTIEQFMDSTSLQKFYAVVDILVRAATDITNKTSPWLSILKESISLIANCCNYSITACLKMTVPRIAFTHIAVRVFESGSLQQDCKTSMARLVANMCTHKEPAMCIASNPSLVDRLVLLLESDDRSSTQALRAIRGLITCTYIKVGVFKIRSYKLWPLSY
;
A
#
# COMPACT_ATOMS: atom_id res chain seq x y z
N MET A 1 -47.12 19.85 -37.53
CA MET A 1 -46.44 20.75 -36.58
C MET A 1 -44.98 20.33 -36.52
N GLU A 2 -44.15 20.85 -37.41
CA GLU A 2 -43.43 22.13 -37.36
C GLU A 2 -42.05 21.98 -36.71
N ALA A 3 -41.07 22.34 -37.52
CA ALA A 3 -39.64 22.11 -37.36
C ALA A 3 -38.99 23.18 -36.47
N LYS A 4 -37.82 22.87 -35.91
CA LYS A 4 -36.79 23.89 -35.63
C LYS A 4 -35.41 23.41 -36.06
N ARG A 5 -34.94 24.05 -37.14
CA ARG A 5 -33.56 24.09 -37.63
C ARG A 5 -32.67 24.81 -36.62
N ILE A 6 -31.44 24.32 -36.43
CA ILE A 6 -30.35 25.11 -35.85
C ILE A 6 -29.31 25.30 -36.96
N LYS A 7 -28.96 26.57 -37.20
CA LYS A 7 -27.96 27.07 -38.15
C LYS A 7 -26.56 26.69 -37.68
N LEU A 8 -25.74 26.22 -38.62
CA LEU A 8 -24.28 26.25 -38.56
C LEU A 8 -23.84 27.45 -39.41
N ASP A 9 -23.07 28.38 -38.82
CA ASP A 9 -22.26 29.34 -39.58
C ASP A 9 -20.90 28.70 -39.86
N PRO A 10 -20.50 28.56 -41.13
CA PRO A 10 -19.11 28.48 -41.54
C PRO A 10 -18.62 29.89 -41.91
N ASP A 11 -17.37 30.22 -41.58
CA ASP A 11 -16.46 31.10 -42.34
C ASP A 11 -15.29 31.48 -41.41
N ASP A 12 -14.10 30.95 -41.69
CA ASP A 12 -13.11 31.68 -42.49
C ASP A 12 -11.76 30.93 -42.51
N GLU A 13 -11.31 30.66 -43.73
CA GLU A 13 -9.98 30.15 -44.07
C GLU A 13 -8.92 31.25 -44.07
N ASN A 14 -7.67 30.79 -44.09
CA ASN A 14 -6.41 31.44 -44.48
C ASN A 14 -5.64 32.24 -43.42
N SER A 15 -4.46 31.71 -43.03
CA SER A 15 -3.20 32.34 -43.41
C SER A 15 -1.97 31.45 -43.16
N ARG A 16 -1.31 31.08 -44.27
CA ARG A 16 0.14 31.00 -44.57
C ARG A 16 1.20 30.75 -43.48
N ASP A 17 1.99 29.71 -43.78
CA ASP A 17 3.45 29.55 -43.65
C ASP A 17 4.27 30.55 -42.83
N SER A 18 5.09 30.01 -41.91
CA SER A 18 6.53 30.36 -41.82
C SER A 18 7.30 29.36 -40.96
N LEU A 19 8.24 28.65 -41.62
CA LEU A 19 9.39 28.00 -41.02
C LEU A 19 10.28 29.05 -40.33
N SER A 20 10.76 28.78 -39.12
CA SER A 20 11.96 29.41 -38.57
C SER A 20 12.66 28.48 -37.60
N GLN A 21 13.96 28.31 -37.87
CA GLN A 21 14.91 27.46 -37.19
C GLN A 21 15.26 27.95 -35.78
N ALA A 22 15.64 26.97 -34.95
CA ALA A 22 16.68 27.00 -33.91
C ALA A 22 16.79 28.21 -32.98
N SER A 23 16.66 27.94 -31.67
CA SER A 23 17.55 28.53 -30.66
C SER A 23 17.62 27.62 -29.43
N VAL A 24 18.82 27.13 -29.20
CA VAL A 24 19.33 26.54 -27.96
C VAL A 24 18.96 27.44 -26.77
N SER A 25 18.25 26.89 -25.81
CA SER A 25 18.45 27.31 -24.42
C SER A 25 18.53 26.04 -23.57
N SER A 26 19.75 25.75 -23.13
CA SER A 26 20.02 24.90 -22.00
C SER A 26 19.35 25.55 -20.78
N ALA A 27 18.09 25.23 -20.57
CA ALA A 27 17.46 25.43 -19.28
C ALA A 27 18.00 24.32 -18.37
N GLU A 28 19.05 24.64 -17.61
CA GLU A 28 19.31 23.95 -16.36
C GLU A 28 18.00 23.90 -15.59
N SER A 29 17.43 22.71 -15.50
CA SER A 29 16.22 22.43 -14.75
C SER A 29 16.56 22.66 -13.28
N VAL A 30 16.23 23.85 -12.79
CA VAL A 30 16.06 24.10 -11.36
C VAL A 30 15.13 22.99 -10.84
N PRO A 31 15.60 22.09 -9.95
CA PRO A 31 14.75 21.01 -9.49
C PRO A 31 13.65 21.65 -8.66
N SER A 32 12.41 21.56 -9.16
CA SER A 32 11.25 21.97 -8.38
C SER A 32 11.30 21.24 -7.02
N SER A 33 11.17 22.00 -5.93
CA SER A 33 11.24 21.63 -4.51
C SER A 33 10.26 20.53 -4.04
N THR A 34 9.66 19.81 -4.99
CA THR A 34 8.56 18.87 -4.80
C THR A 34 9.03 17.41 -4.72
N GLU A 35 10.25 17.10 -5.15
CA GLU A 35 10.73 15.72 -5.16
C GLU A 35 11.28 15.29 -3.79
N VAL A 36 10.70 14.22 -3.23
CA VAL A 36 11.22 13.58 -2.02
C VAL A 36 12.45 12.75 -2.37
N THR A 37 13.58 13.10 -1.77
CA THR A 37 14.84 12.38 -1.97
C THR A 37 14.96 11.18 -1.04
N LEU A 38 15.77 10.19 -1.44
CA LEU A 38 16.02 9.00 -0.62
C LEU A 38 16.70 9.35 0.71
N ASP A 39 17.57 10.36 0.72
CA ASP A 39 18.30 10.80 1.91
C ASP A 39 17.37 11.39 2.97
N GLN A 40 16.32 12.10 2.56
CA GLN A 40 15.30 12.61 3.48
C GLN A 40 14.56 11.46 4.19
N LEU A 41 14.25 10.38 3.48
CA LEU A 41 13.61 9.18 4.07
C LEU A 41 14.58 8.39 4.96
N ARG A 42 15.89 8.42 4.66
CA ARG A 42 16.93 7.76 5.44
C ARG A 42 17.51 8.61 6.57
N SER A 43 17.02 9.83 6.75
CA SER A 43 17.49 10.74 7.79
C SER A 43 17.41 10.10 9.18
N SER A 44 18.26 10.58 10.08
CA SER A 44 18.18 10.27 11.52
C SER A 44 17.24 11.22 12.26
N ASP A 45 16.90 12.39 11.68
CA ASP A 45 15.97 13.35 12.27
C ASP A 45 14.50 12.94 11.99
N PRO A 46 13.72 12.61 13.04
CA PRO A 46 12.30 12.26 12.92
C PRO A 46 11.46 13.32 12.20
N LYS A 47 11.77 14.61 12.38
CA LYS A 47 11.00 15.71 11.76
C LYS A 47 11.23 15.78 10.25
N ILE A 48 12.44 15.48 9.79
CA ILE A 48 12.75 15.40 8.35
C ILE A 48 12.00 14.23 7.72
N ILE A 49 12.01 13.06 8.38
CA ILE A 49 11.29 11.87 7.92
C ILE A 49 9.78 12.15 7.82
N GLU A 50 9.19 12.73 8.85
CA GLU A 50 7.76 13.04 8.88
C GLU A 50 7.36 13.96 7.71
N LYS A 51 8.11 15.05 7.50
CA LYS A 51 7.87 15.96 6.37
C LYS A 51 8.01 15.26 5.02
N ALA A 52 9.00 14.39 4.88
CA ALA A 52 9.23 13.62 3.66
C ALA A 52 8.07 12.65 3.38
N LEU A 53 7.58 11.94 4.41
CA LEU A 53 6.43 11.04 4.30
C LEU A 53 5.16 11.78 3.91
N LEU A 54 4.88 12.94 4.52
CA LEU A 54 3.70 13.75 4.20
C LEU A 54 3.72 14.24 2.75
N ARG A 55 4.88 14.70 2.26
CA ARG A 55 5.05 15.10 0.85
C ARG A 55 4.89 13.91 -0.09
N LEU A 56 5.49 12.76 0.25
CA LEU A 56 5.39 11.56 -0.57
C LEU A 56 3.96 11.03 -0.63
N LYS A 57 3.24 11.00 0.49
CA LYS A 57 1.81 10.64 0.50
C LYS A 57 0.97 11.62 -0.33
N ALA A 58 1.31 12.90 -0.31
CA ALA A 58 0.64 13.90 -1.14
C ALA A 58 0.93 13.77 -2.64
N SER A 59 2.03 13.15 -3.06
CA SER A 59 2.27 12.84 -4.48
C SER A 59 1.61 11.52 -4.90
N LEU A 60 1.49 10.54 -4.00
CA LEU A 60 0.92 9.21 -4.26
C LEU A 60 -0.59 9.14 -4.03
N LYS A 61 -1.36 9.93 -4.79
CA LYS A 61 -2.81 10.07 -4.60
C LYS A 61 -3.66 9.08 -5.39
N ASN A 62 -3.14 8.51 -6.48
CA ASN A 62 -3.92 7.71 -7.42
C ASN A 62 -3.15 6.50 -7.94
N LYS A 63 -3.85 5.62 -8.66
CA LYS A 63 -3.28 4.38 -9.20
C LYS A 63 -2.03 4.63 -10.05
N THR A 64 -2.09 5.55 -11.00
CA THR A 64 -1.00 5.84 -11.94
C THR A 64 0.28 6.28 -11.24
N THR A 65 0.18 7.23 -10.32
CA THR A 65 1.34 7.72 -9.55
C THR A 65 1.95 6.63 -8.66
N ILE A 66 1.12 5.73 -8.13
CA ILE A 66 1.58 4.60 -7.33
C ILE A 66 2.26 3.54 -8.18
N GLU A 67 1.73 3.22 -9.36
CA GLU A 67 2.36 2.27 -10.28
C GLU A 67 3.76 2.75 -10.69
N GLN A 68 3.89 4.03 -11.09
CA GLN A 68 5.19 4.66 -11.40
C GLN A 68 6.15 4.66 -10.20
N PHE A 69 5.64 4.91 -9.00
CA PHE A 69 6.45 4.85 -7.78
C PHE A 69 6.96 3.45 -7.46
N MET A 70 6.25 2.41 -7.88
CA MET A 70 6.61 1.02 -7.69
C MET A 70 7.49 0.45 -8.81
N ASP A 71 7.83 1.24 -9.82
CA ASP A 71 8.81 0.89 -10.85
C ASP A 71 10.23 0.73 -10.24
N SER A 72 11.09 -0.02 -10.94
CA SER A 72 12.43 -0.42 -10.46
C SER A 72 13.29 0.76 -10.01
N THR A 73 13.18 1.91 -10.68
CA THR A 73 13.93 3.14 -10.38
C THR A 73 13.56 3.75 -9.03
N SER A 74 12.30 3.63 -8.61
CA SER A 74 11.76 4.26 -7.40
C SER A 74 11.58 3.29 -6.23
N LEU A 75 11.78 1.99 -6.46
CA LEU A 75 11.59 0.94 -5.46
C LEU A 75 12.45 1.11 -4.20
N GLN A 76 13.62 1.75 -4.32
CA GLN A 76 14.46 2.07 -3.14
C GLN A 76 13.76 3.03 -2.17
N LYS A 77 12.96 3.98 -2.67
CA LYS A 77 12.17 4.89 -1.84
C LYS A 77 11.08 4.11 -1.09
N PHE A 78 10.43 3.13 -1.74
CA PHE A 78 9.48 2.24 -1.06
C PHE A 78 10.14 1.45 0.08
N TYR A 79 11.31 0.84 -0.16
CA TYR A 79 12.03 0.13 0.91
C TYR A 79 12.41 1.06 2.07
N ALA A 80 12.79 2.31 1.79
CA ALA A 80 13.06 3.28 2.86
C ALA A 80 11.80 3.55 3.70
N VAL A 81 10.62 3.64 3.09
CA VAL A 81 9.34 3.78 3.83
C VAL A 81 9.04 2.54 4.68
N VAL A 82 9.31 1.34 4.17
CA VAL A 82 9.17 0.09 4.93
C VAL A 82 10.13 0.05 6.12
N ASP A 83 11.38 0.48 5.94
CA ASP A 83 12.36 0.55 7.03
C ASP A 83 11.95 1.58 8.09
N ILE A 84 11.37 2.71 7.68
CA ILE A 84 10.76 3.68 8.59
C ILE A 84 9.60 3.04 9.38
N LEU A 85 8.72 2.28 8.73
CA LEU A 85 7.63 1.55 9.40
C LEU A 85 8.19 0.62 10.48
N VAL A 86 9.18 -0.21 10.14
CA VAL A 86 9.81 -1.15 11.10
C VAL A 86 10.41 -0.40 12.29
N ARG A 87 11.12 0.71 12.03
CA ARG A 87 11.74 1.54 13.07
C ARG A 87 10.69 2.23 13.95
N ALA A 88 9.62 2.74 13.36
CA ALA A 88 8.53 3.40 14.08
C ALA A 88 7.68 2.41 14.89
N ALA A 89 7.55 1.18 14.40
CA ALA A 89 6.86 0.08 15.07
C ALA A 89 7.71 -0.62 16.15
N THR A 90 8.98 -0.27 16.28
CA THR A 90 9.84 -0.77 17.35
C THR A 90 9.54 0.01 18.62
N ASP A 91 9.14 -0.69 19.69
CA ASP A 91 8.82 -0.11 20.99
C ASP A 91 7.72 0.97 20.96
N ILE A 92 6.59 0.65 20.30
CA ILE A 92 5.45 1.57 20.08
C ILE A 92 4.95 2.20 21.39
N THR A 93 4.96 1.44 22.49
CA THR A 93 4.46 1.88 23.80
C THR A 93 5.23 3.07 24.36
N ASN A 94 6.52 3.19 24.04
CA ASN A 94 7.38 4.28 24.52
C ASN A 94 7.57 5.40 23.49
N LYS A 95 6.92 5.33 22.31
CA LYS A 95 7.06 6.36 21.27
C LYS A 95 6.21 7.58 21.57
N THR A 96 6.84 8.74 21.44
CA THR A 96 6.20 10.06 21.46
C THR A 96 6.20 10.69 20.07
N SER A 97 5.61 11.89 19.95
CA SER A 97 5.69 12.68 18.72
C SER A 97 7.15 12.97 18.32
N PRO A 98 7.53 12.87 17.04
CA PRO A 98 6.68 12.63 15.87
C PRO A 98 6.58 11.15 15.45
N TRP A 99 7.14 10.20 16.21
CA TRP A 99 7.19 8.79 15.80
C TRP A 99 5.83 8.12 15.65
N LEU A 100 4.83 8.49 16.46
CA LEU A 100 3.46 8.00 16.30
C LEU A 100 2.81 8.49 14.99
N SER A 101 3.09 9.74 14.61
CA SER A 101 2.65 10.31 13.34
C SER A 101 3.34 9.62 12.17
N ILE A 102 4.67 9.45 12.23
CA ILE A 102 5.47 8.69 11.27
C ILE A 102 4.93 7.26 11.08
N LEU A 103 4.56 6.58 12.17
CA LEU A 103 3.95 5.26 12.11
C LEU A 103 2.63 5.28 11.34
N LYS A 104 1.70 6.20 11.69
CA LYS A 104 0.41 6.35 11.00
C LYS A 104 0.59 6.67 9.51
N GLU A 105 1.50 7.57 9.18
CA GLU A 105 1.74 8.01 7.80
C GLU A 105 2.41 6.93 6.95
N SER A 106 3.41 6.21 7.49
CA SER A 106 4.03 5.08 6.81
C SER A 106 3.05 3.94 6.54
N ILE A 107 2.24 3.54 7.53
CA ILE A 107 1.16 2.55 7.35
C ILE A 107 0.19 3.00 6.25
N SER A 108 -0.25 4.26 6.30
CA SER A 108 -1.22 4.81 5.34
C SER A 108 -0.69 4.81 3.91
N LEU A 109 0.58 5.18 3.73
CA LEU A 109 1.25 5.22 2.43
C LEU A 109 1.43 3.80 1.88
N ILE A 110 1.94 2.87 2.68
CA ILE A 110 2.12 1.47 2.27
C ILE A 110 0.76 0.84 1.94
N ALA A 111 -0.28 1.14 2.70
CA ALA A 111 -1.64 0.69 2.40
C ALA A 111 -2.15 1.19 1.04
N ASN A 112 -1.85 2.44 0.67
CA ASN A 112 -2.17 2.96 -0.66
C ASN A 112 -1.39 2.21 -1.75
N CYS A 113 -0.08 1.98 -1.54
CA CYS A 113 0.72 1.19 -2.47
C CYS A 113 0.16 -0.22 -2.66
N CYS A 114 -0.16 -0.92 -1.56
CA CYS A 114 -0.74 -2.26 -1.59
C CYS A 114 -2.16 -2.31 -2.18
N ASN A 115 -2.87 -1.18 -2.25
CA ASN A 115 -4.18 -1.13 -2.89
C ASN A 115 -4.09 -1.26 -4.42
N TYR A 116 -2.99 -0.81 -5.01
CA TYR A 116 -2.83 -0.71 -6.47
C TYR A 116 -1.67 -1.52 -7.04
N SER A 117 -0.74 -1.99 -6.21
CA SER A 117 0.45 -2.71 -6.65
C SER A 117 0.62 -4.03 -5.90
N ILE A 118 0.52 -5.15 -6.63
CA ILE A 118 0.86 -6.47 -6.11
C ILE A 118 2.33 -6.55 -5.69
N THR A 119 3.23 -5.85 -6.39
CA THR A 119 4.64 -5.76 -6.04
C THR A 119 4.82 -5.21 -4.63
N ALA A 120 4.07 -4.16 -4.26
CA ALA A 120 4.12 -3.62 -2.90
C ALA A 120 3.69 -4.67 -1.86
N CYS A 121 2.59 -5.40 -2.13
CA CYS A 121 2.10 -6.47 -1.26
C CYS A 121 3.15 -7.58 -1.07
N LEU A 122 3.79 -8.02 -2.14
CA LEU A 122 4.84 -9.04 -2.10
C LEU A 122 6.09 -8.55 -1.36
N LYS A 123 6.48 -7.28 -1.52
CA LYS A 123 7.62 -6.74 -0.77
C LYS A 123 7.37 -6.70 0.74
N MET A 124 6.12 -6.59 1.18
CA MET A 124 5.76 -6.61 2.60
C MET A 124 5.85 -8.02 3.23
N THR A 125 5.93 -9.09 2.45
CA THR A 125 6.03 -10.48 2.98
C THR A 125 7.46 -10.90 3.32
N VAL A 126 8.46 -10.08 3.00
CA VAL A 126 9.87 -10.39 3.24
C VAL A 126 10.11 -10.61 4.74
N PRO A 127 10.71 -11.74 5.17
CA PRO A 127 10.85 -12.09 6.58
C PRO A 127 11.48 -11.01 7.47
N ARG A 128 12.46 -10.26 6.94
CA ARG A 128 13.12 -9.12 7.61
C ARG A 128 12.15 -8.07 8.14
N ILE A 129 11.00 -7.87 7.47
CA ILE A 129 10.02 -6.84 7.84
C ILE A 129 9.22 -7.28 9.07
N ALA A 130 9.03 -8.59 9.26
CA ALA A 130 8.18 -9.15 10.30
C ALA A 130 6.79 -8.49 10.34
N PHE A 131 6.20 -8.25 9.17
CA PHE A 131 4.97 -7.46 9.00
C PHE A 131 3.83 -7.94 9.91
N THR A 132 3.61 -9.25 10.00
CA THR A 132 2.53 -9.82 10.81
C THR A 132 2.68 -9.48 12.30
N HIS A 133 3.90 -9.53 12.82
CA HIS A 133 4.22 -9.10 14.20
C HIS A 133 4.06 -7.59 14.41
N ILE A 134 4.37 -6.77 13.40
CA ILE A 134 4.11 -5.33 13.45
C ILE A 134 2.59 -5.08 13.54
N ALA A 135 1.79 -5.73 12.70
CA ALA A 135 0.34 -5.57 12.68
C ALA A 135 -0.29 -5.96 14.02
N VAL A 136 0.12 -7.10 14.60
CA VAL A 136 -0.33 -7.54 15.94
C VAL A 136 -0.04 -6.46 16.99
N ARG A 137 1.20 -5.96 17.06
CA ARG A 137 1.59 -4.90 18.00
C ARG A 137 0.78 -3.61 17.83
N VAL A 138 0.46 -3.24 16.59
CA VAL A 138 -0.37 -2.06 16.32
C VAL A 138 -1.81 -2.27 16.82
N PHE A 139 -2.39 -3.45 16.61
CA PHE A 139 -3.74 -3.74 17.08
C PHE A 139 -3.84 -3.82 18.61
N GLU A 140 -2.84 -4.42 19.25
CA GLU A 140 -2.75 -4.57 20.70
C GLU A 140 -2.41 -3.29 21.44
N SER A 141 -1.79 -2.31 20.76
CA SER A 141 -1.41 -1.06 21.42
C SER A 141 -2.63 -0.27 21.89
N GLY A 142 -2.70 -0.01 23.19
CA GLY A 142 -3.69 0.90 23.79
C GLY A 142 -3.36 2.39 23.58
N SER A 143 -2.11 2.73 23.21
CA SER A 143 -1.68 4.12 23.02
C SER A 143 -1.93 4.66 21.61
N LEU A 144 -2.23 3.77 20.65
CA LEU A 144 -2.47 4.18 19.26
C LEU A 144 -3.91 4.59 19.03
N GLN A 145 -4.08 5.71 18.33
CA GLN A 145 -5.37 6.19 17.87
C GLN A 145 -6.04 5.19 16.93
N GLN A 146 -7.38 5.14 16.97
CA GLN A 146 -8.18 4.21 16.17
C GLN A 146 -7.99 4.37 14.66
N ASP A 147 -7.70 5.58 14.18
CA ASP A 147 -7.31 5.84 12.78
C ASP A 147 -6.08 5.04 12.33
N CYS A 148 -5.10 4.87 13.23
CA CYS A 148 -3.87 4.12 12.94
C CYS A 148 -4.19 2.63 12.81
N LYS A 149 -5.00 2.09 13.74
CA LYS A 149 -5.49 0.70 13.69
C LYS A 149 -6.33 0.45 12.43
N THR A 150 -7.23 1.36 12.09
CA THR A 150 -8.02 1.29 10.84
C THR A 150 -7.12 1.28 9.60
N SER A 151 -6.06 2.08 9.59
CA SER A 151 -5.09 2.12 8.48
C SER A 151 -4.30 0.82 8.38
N MET A 152 -3.92 0.22 9.52
CA MET A 152 -3.27 -1.09 9.56
C MET A 152 -4.23 -2.21 9.09
N ALA A 153 -5.48 -2.21 9.55
CA ALA A 153 -6.49 -3.17 9.09
C ALA A 153 -6.72 -3.05 7.57
N ARG A 154 -6.74 -1.83 7.03
CA ARG A 154 -6.81 -1.58 5.58
C ARG A 154 -5.60 -2.14 4.83
N LEU A 155 -4.39 -1.98 5.37
CA LEU A 155 -3.17 -2.56 4.79
C LEU A 155 -3.24 -4.08 4.76
N VAL A 156 -3.57 -4.71 5.89
CA VAL A 156 -3.74 -6.16 6.00
C VAL A 156 -4.78 -6.65 4.98
N ALA A 157 -5.93 -5.98 4.89
CA ALA A 157 -6.98 -6.32 3.94
C ALA A 157 -6.54 -6.16 2.48
N ASN A 158 -5.72 -5.15 2.15
CA ASN A 158 -5.13 -4.99 0.82
C ASN A 158 -4.15 -6.12 0.49
N MET A 159 -3.37 -6.59 1.45
CA MET A 159 -2.48 -7.73 1.24
C MET A 159 -3.28 -9.03 1.05
N CYS A 160 -4.40 -9.21 1.78
CA CYS A 160 -5.26 -10.39 1.66
C CYS A 160 -5.99 -10.53 0.30
N THR A 161 -5.89 -9.56 -0.61
CA THR A 161 -6.42 -9.69 -1.97
C THR A 161 -5.56 -10.61 -2.84
N HIS A 162 -4.32 -10.87 -2.43
CA HIS A 162 -3.36 -11.67 -3.18
C HIS A 162 -2.94 -12.90 -2.39
N LYS A 163 -2.85 -14.04 -3.09
CA LYS A 163 -2.65 -15.36 -2.48
C LYS A 163 -1.41 -15.44 -1.59
N GLU A 164 -0.25 -15.03 -2.09
CA GLU A 164 1.01 -15.19 -1.34
C GLU A 164 1.07 -14.32 -0.07
N PRO A 165 0.75 -13.01 -0.10
CA PRO A 165 0.63 -12.21 1.11
C PRO A 165 -0.47 -12.69 2.06
N ALA A 166 -1.61 -13.15 1.54
CA ALA A 166 -2.67 -13.74 2.35
C ALA A 166 -2.20 -15.00 3.10
N MET A 167 -1.42 -15.87 2.45
CA MET A 167 -0.83 -17.06 3.08
C MET A 167 0.18 -16.69 4.18
N CYS A 168 0.97 -15.64 3.97
CA CYS A 168 1.88 -15.11 4.99
C CYS A 168 1.11 -14.63 6.24
N ILE A 169 0.00 -13.91 6.04
CA ILE A 169 -0.89 -13.47 7.13
C ILE A 169 -1.57 -14.65 7.82
N ALA A 170 -2.13 -15.59 7.07
CA ALA A 170 -2.79 -16.79 7.61
C ALA A 170 -1.85 -17.69 8.42
N SER A 171 -0.54 -17.63 8.15
CA SER A 171 0.48 -18.39 8.89
C SER A 171 0.78 -17.80 10.27
N ASN A 172 0.20 -16.66 10.64
CA ASN A 172 0.30 -16.05 11.96
C ASN A 172 -1.08 -16.04 12.65
N PRO A 173 -1.40 -17.07 13.47
CA PRO A 173 -2.70 -17.18 14.14
C PRO A 173 -3.04 -15.96 15.00
N SER A 174 -2.06 -15.40 15.71
CA SER A 174 -2.26 -14.22 16.56
C SER A 174 -2.80 -13.03 15.77
N LEU A 175 -2.31 -12.79 14.55
CA LEU A 175 -2.84 -11.74 13.70
C LEU A 175 -4.28 -12.04 13.25
N VAL A 176 -4.58 -13.29 12.92
CA VAL A 176 -5.94 -13.71 12.55
C VAL A 176 -6.91 -13.50 13.72
N ASP A 177 -6.53 -13.90 14.92
CA ASP A 177 -7.33 -13.70 16.14
C ASP A 177 -7.58 -12.20 16.39
N ARG A 178 -6.55 -11.35 16.23
CA ARG A 178 -6.72 -9.90 16.35
C ARG A 178 -7.65 -9.31 15.28
N LEU A 179 -7.65 -9.84 14.06
CA LEU A 179 -8.62 -9.43 13.04
C LEU A 179 -10.05 -9.83 13.41
N VAL A 180 -10.24 -11.01 14.00
CA VAL A 180 -11.56 -11.45 14.48
C VAL A 180 -12.05 -10.54 15.61
N LEU A 181 -11.20 -10.22 16.59
CA LEU A 181 -11.55 -9.29 17.67
C LEU A 181 -11.90 -7.88 17.15
N LEU A 182 -11.25 -7.41 16.09
CA LEU A 182 -11.60 -6.13 15.46
C LEU A 182 -13.00 -6.13 14.84
N LEU A 183 -13.62 -7.28 14.58
CA LEU A 183 -15.01 -7.34 14.11
C LEU A 183 -16.01 -6.87 15.17
N GLU A 184 -15.65 -6.95 16.45
CA GLU A 184 -16.47 -6.50 17.58
C GLU A 184 -16.43 -4.98 17.75
N SER A 185 -15.61 -4.26 16.98
CA SER A 185 -15.49 -2.80 17.04
C SER A 185 -16.56 -2.12 16.17
N ASP A 186 -17.24 -1.10 16.72
CA ASP A 186 -18.28 -0.32 16.01
C ASP A 186 -17.73 0.77 15.05
N ASP A 187 -16.52 0.56 14.51
CA ASP A 187 -15.85 1.55 13.67
C ASP A 187 -15.35 0.98 12.34
N ARG A 188 -14.70 1.81 11.53
CA ARG A 188 -14.24 1.43 10.18
C ARG A 188 -13.23 0.27 10.17
N SER A 189 -12.56 0.00 11.29
CA SER A 189 -11.63 -1.12 11.43
C SER A 189 -12.34 -2.47 11.29
N SER A 190 -13.58 -2.64 11.78
CA SER A 190 -14.35 -3.89 11.63
C SER A 190 -14.67 -4.19 10.17
N THR A 191 -15.00 -3.16 9.38
CA THR A 191 -15.20 -3.30 7.94
C THR A 191 -13.93 -3.73 7.21
N GLN A 192 -12.78 -3.18 7.60
CA GLN A 192 -11.48 -3.59 7.03
C GLN A 192 -11.08 -4.99 7.48
N ALA A 193 -11.33 -5.35 8.74
CA ALA A 193 -11.08 -6.69 9.27
C ALA A 193 -11.94 -7.74 8.56
N LEU A 194 -13.23 -7.47 8.34
CA LEU A 194 -14.11 -8.34 7.55
C LEU A 194 -13.59 -8.53 6.12
N ARG A 195 -13.11 -7.45 5.48
CA ARG A 195 -12.49 -7.51 4.15
C ARG A 195 -11.23 -8.37 4.15
N ALA A 196 -10.38 -8.24 5.17
CA ALA A 196 -9.19 -9.09 5.32
C ALA A 196 -9.56 -10.57 5.47
N ILE A 197 -10.51 -10.89 6.35
CA ILE A 197 -10.97 -12.27 6.61
C ILE A 197 -11.56 -12.90 5.35
N ARG A 198 -12.40 -12.16 4.61
CA ARG A 198 -12.92 -12.62 3.30
C ARG A 198 -11.80 -12.91 2.30
N GLY A 199 -10.79 -12.04 2.24
CA GLY A 199 -9.61 -12.26 1.41
C GLY A 199 -8.80 -13.51 1.81
N LEU A 200 -8.61 -13.73 3.12
CA LEU A 200 -7.95 -14.93 3.65
C LEU A 200 -8.71 -16.19 3.25
N ILE A 201 -10.03 -16.24 3.47
CA ILE A 201 -10.89 -17.36 3.07
C ILE A 201 -10.75 -17.60 1.56
N THR A 202 -10.87 -16.55 0.74
CA THR A 202 -10.78 -16.67 -0.72
C THR A 202 -9.43 -17.25 -1.16
N CYS A 203 -8.33 -16.81 -0.55
CA CYS A 203 -6.97 -17.24 -0.91
C CYS A 203 -6.59 -18.62 -0.35
N THR A 204 -7.14 -19.02 0.80
CA THR A 204 -6.83 -20.30 1.47
C THR A 204 -7.67 -21.46 0.94
N TYR A 205 -8.94 -21.23 0.58
CA TYR A 205 -9.83 -22.28 0.06
C TYR A 205 -9.48 -22.76 -1.36
N ILE A 206 -8.65 -22.03 -2.11
CA ILE A 206 -8.04 -22.51 -3.37
C ILE A 206 -7.19 -23.79 -3.12
N LYS A 207 -6.80 -24.10 -1.87
CA LYS A 207 -6.06 -25.31 -1.53
C LYS A 207 -6.93 -26.52 -1.17
N VAL A 208 -8.20 -26.34 -0.79
CA VAL A 208 -9.07 -27.47 -0.38
C VAL A 208 -9.64 -28.21 -1.60
N GLY A 209 -9.67 -27.57 -2.78
CA GLY A 209 -10.08 -28.20 -4.05
C GLY A 209 -8.99 -28.97 -4.81
N VAL A 210 -7.72 -28.94 -4.36
CA VAL A 210 -6.58 -29.55 -5.10
C VAL A 210 -5.69 -30.43 -4.21
N PHE A 211 -6.21 -30.90 -3.06
CA PHE A 211 -5.76 -32.18 -2.50
C PHE A 211 -6.74 -33.26 -2.92
N LYS A 212 -6.67 -33.57 -4.22
CA LYS A 212 -7.11 -34.84 -4.78
C LYS A 212 -6.58 -35.93 -3.87
N ILE A 213 -7.52 -36.65 -3.27
CA ILE A 213 -7.36 -37.93 -2.56
C ILE A 213 -6.25 -38.73 -3.26
N ARG A 214 -5.02 -38.66 -2.75
CA ARG A 214 -4.00 -39.66 -3.04
C ARG A 214 -4.38 -40.81 -2.12
N SER A 215 -5.23 -41.69 -2.63
CA SER A 215 -5.51 -42.99 -2.03
C SER A 215 -4.17 -43.63 -1.70
N TYR A 216 -3.87 -43.75 -0.42
CA TYR A 216 -2.83 -44.67 0.03
C TYR A 216 -3.29 -46.05 -0.41
N LYS A 217 -2.57 -46.61 -1.39
CA LYS A 217 -2.63 -48.03 -1.74
C LYS A 217 -2.39 -48.80 -0.44
N LEU A 218 -3.42 -49.52 -0.01
CA LEU A 218 -3.34 -50.58 0.99
C LEU A 218 -2.17 -51.50 0.65
N TRP A 219 -1.23 -51.64 1.58
CA TRP A 219 -0.34 -52.79 1.63
C TRP A 219 -1.15 -54.01 2.07
N PRO A 220 -0.95 -55.20 1.46
CA PRO A 220 -1.65 -56.40 1.88
C PRO A 220 -1.01 -56.92 3.18
N LEU A 221 -1.85 -57.13 4.20
CA LEU A 221 -1.52 -57.99 5.32
C LEU A 221 -1.69 -59.44 4.85
N SER A 222 -0.59 -60.17 4.73
CA SER A 222 -0.59 -61.63 4.65
C SER A 222 -0.43 -62.19 6.07
N TYR A 223 -1.43 -62.96 6.51
CA TYR A 223 -1.30 -64.00 7.52
C TYR A 223 -1.64 -65.34 6.86
#